data_AF-A0A9W9CMR5-F1
#
_entry.id   AF-A0A9W9CMR5-F1
#
_cell.length_a   1.000
_cell.length_b   1.000
_cell.length_c   1.000
_cell.angle_alpha   90.00
_cell.angle_beta   90.00
_cell.angle_gamma   90.00
#
_symmetry.space_group_name_H-M   'P 1'
#
loop_
_entity.id
_entity.type
_entity.pdbx_description
1 polymer ?
#
loop_
_entity_poly.entity_id
_entity_poly.type
_entity_poly.pdbx_seq_one_letter_code
_entity_poly.pdbx_strand_id
1 'polypeptide(L)'
;MILRRPLLTTASSCTHIPSWDALFTLTSPQLKELGVEPARSRRYLLQWREKYRNGEYGIGGDCAHVNPEGVAELKVVEAPVMPNPQLGGTISPRSAAATATHDPGTRKFVVNVPVGDEAGSVEALPKVQGVIVKGAKTIKGSYVEPVKGSEGLRARIRLQEGIWEVKRGHKVDGGERRKAEVRAKRRAAENKEKAR
;
A
#
# COMPACT_ATOMS: atom_id res chain seq x y z
N MET A 1 -0.44 16.27 9.85
CA MET A 1 0.10 16.66 8.54
C MET A 1 1.09 15.59 8.10
N ILE A 2 0.55 14.63 7.35
CA ILE A 2 1.17 13.68 6.42
C ILE A 2 2.61 13.21 6.74
N LEU A 3 2.71 11.96 7.22
CA LEU A 3 3.89 11.06 7.16
C LEU A 3 5.20 11.58 7.80
N ARG A 4 5.27 11.64 9.13
CA ARG A 4 6.53 11.91 9.87
C ARG A 4 7.48 10.72 10.04
N ARG A 5 7.28 9.61 9.32
CA ARG A 5 8.25 8.51 9.23
C ARG A 5 7.95 7.65 8.01
N PRO A 6 8.62 7.84 6.87
CA PRO A 6 8.64 6.76 5.90
C PRO A 6 9.50 5.65 6.48
N LEU A 7 8.88 4.48 6.63
CA LEU A 7 9.61 3.23 6.74
C LEU A 7 10.28 2.99 5.39
N LEU A 8 11.43 3.64 5.21
CA LEU A 8 12.44 3.21 4.26
C LEU A 8 12.86 1.80 4.68
N THR A 9 12.78 0.86 3.74
CA THR A 9 13.20 -0.54 3.84
C THR A 9 14.71 -0.74 4.00
N THR A 10 15.35 0.21 4.66
CA THR A 10 16.72 0.17 5.15
C THR A 10 16.71 0.83 6.52
N ALA A 11 16.07 0.20 7.53
CA ALA A 11 16.04 0.72 8.89
C ALA A 11 17.43 1.11 9.42
N SER A 12 18.47 0.41 8.96
CA SER A 12 19.88 0.69 9.26
C SER A 12 20.42 2.01 8.70
N SER A 13 19.85 2.57 7.63
CA SER A 13 20.30 3.85 7.06
C SER A 13 19.59 5.07 7.66
N CYS A 14 18.56 4.86 8.46
CA CYS A 14 17.79 5.93 9.10
C CYS A 14 18.64 6.68 10.14
N THR A 15 19.66 6.04 10.71
CA THR A 15 20.60 6.66 11.66
C THR A 15 21.58 7.62 10.97
N HIS A 16 21.82 7.44 9.67
CA HIS A 16 22.80 8.24 8.90
C HIS A 16 22.20 9.52 8.32
N ILE A 17 20.87 9.66 8.29
CA ILE A 17 20.19 10.83 7.73
C ILE A 17 19.67 11.68 8.88
N PRO A 18 20.23 12.89 9.10
CA PRO A 18 19.99 13.66 10.32
C PRO A 18 18.59 14.30 10.38
N SER A 19 17.97 14.58 9.23
CA SER A 19 16.66 15.25 9.17
C SER A 19 15.88 14.89 7.92
N TRP A 20 14.59 15.22 7.93
CA TRP A 20 13.70 15.08 6.78
C TRP A 20 14.19 15.90 5.58
N ASP A 21 14.54 17.16 5.81
CA ASP A 21 15.00 18.05 4.75
C ASP A 21 16.34 17.59 4.16
N ALA A 22 17.20 16.99 4.99
CA ALA A 22 18.44 16.39 4.51
C ALA A 22 18.20 15.27 3.48
N LEU A 23 17.16 14.44 3.64
CA LEU A 23 16.82 13.40 2.66
C LEU A 23 16.55 14.01 1.27
N PHE A 24 15.93 15.18 1.23
CA PHE A 24 15.56 15.87 -0.01
C PHE A 24 16.69 16.67 -0.65
N THR A 25 17.69 17.07 0.11
CA THR A 25 18.81 17.87 -0.39
C THR A 25 20.04 17.02 -0.74
N LEU A 26 20.29 15.94 0.00
CA LEU A 26 21.51 15.14 -0.15
C LEU A 26 21.65 14.51 -1.55
N THR A 27 22.87 14.50 -2.06
CA THR A 27 23.23 13.92 -3.37
C THR A 27 23.77 12.49 -3.22
N SER A 28 23.86 11.74 -4.33
CA SER A 28 24.39 10.37 -4.31
C SER A 28 25.82 10.25 -3.72
N PRO A 29 26.79 11.14 -4.05
CA PRO A 29 28.11 11.10 -3.40
C PRO A 29 28.04 11.33 -1.89
N GLN A 30 27.26 12.31 -1.44
CA GLN A 30 27.09 12.61 -0.02
C GLN A 30 26.42 11.46 0.74
N LEU A 31 25.42 10.81 0.15
CA LEU A 31 24.79 9.62 0.73
C LEU A 31 25.78 8.46 0.86
N LYS A 32 26.74 8.33 -0.07
CA LYS A 32 27.82 7.34 0.03
C LYS A 32 28.76 7.64 1.20
N GLU A 33 29.16 8.90 1.36
CA GLU A 33 30.02 9.34 2.48
C GLU A 33 29.34 9.13 3.84
N LEU A 34 28.03 9.33 3.91
CA LEU A 34 27.20 9.04 5.08
C LEU A 34 27.00 7.54 5.35
N GLY A 35 27.51 6.66 4.50
CA GLY A 35 27.44 5.21 4.72
C GLY A 35 26.20 4.51 4.13
N VAL A 36 25.43 5.18 3.26
CA VAL A 36 24.31 4.55 2.55
C VAL A 36 24.84 3.66 1.42
N GLU A 37 25.19 2.43 1.81
CA GLU A 37 25.65 1.35 0.95
C GLU A 37 24.72 0.13 1.07
N PRO A 38 24.57 -0.72 0.04
CA PRO A 38 25.24 -0.68 -1.26
C PRO A 38 24.68 0.38 -2.23
N ALA A 39 25.44 0.70 -3.30
CA ALA A 39 25.02 1.62 -4.37
C ALA A 39 23.61 1.39 -4.94
N ARG A 40 23.12 0.14 -4.94
CA ARG A 40 21.75 -0.18 -5.35
C ARG A 40 20.71 0.42 -4.39
N SER A 41 20.90 0.27 -3.08
CA SER A 41 19.98 0.83 -2.07
C SER A 41 19.94 2.34 -2.16
N ARG A 42 21.08 2.98 -2.40
CA ARG A 42 21.18 4.42 -2.62
C ARG A 42 20.42 4.89 -3.87
N ARG A 43 20.57 4.20 -5.01
CA ARG A 43 19.77 4.50 -6.22
C ARG A 43 18.27 4.30 -5.99
N TYR A 44 17.91 3.25 -5.27
CA TYR A 44 16.52 2.95 -4.92
C TYR A 44 15.91 4.05 -4.04
N LEU A 45 16.65 4.53 -3.04
CA LEU A 45 16.24 5.65 -2.19
C LEU A 45 15.99 6.93 -3.00
N LEU A 46 16.92 7.28 -3.89
CA LEU A 46 16.79 8.47 -4.75
C LEU A 46 15.61 8.36 -5.73
N GLN A 47 15.35 7.16 -6.25
CA GLN A 47 14.18 6.92 -7.07
C GLN A 47 12.87 7.15 -6.29
N TRP A 48 12.78 6.64 -5.07
CA TRP A 48 11.62 6.87 -4.20
C TRP A 48 11.43 8.33 -3.83
N ARG A 49 12.53 9.04 -3.60
CA ARG A 49 12.51 10.47 -3.35
C ARG A 49 11.89 11.26 -4.50
N GLU A 50 12.26 10.90 -5.73
CA GLU A 50 11.72 11.56 -6.92
C GLU A 50 10.23 11.25 -7.12
N LYS A 51 9.84 9.98 -6.92
CA LYS A 51 8.42 9.59 -6.90
C LYS A 51 7.61 10.38 -5.88
N TYR A 52 8.15 10.56 -4.68
CA TYR A 52 7.52 11.34 -3.63
C TYR A 52 7.30 12.80 -4.05
N ARG A 53 8.28 13.42 -4.72
CA ARG A 53 8.17 14.79 -5.25
C ARG A 53 7.10 14.91 -6.34
N ASN A 54 6.96 13.88 -7.17
CA ASN A 54 5.97 13.83 -8.24
C ASN A 54 4.54 13.53 -7.74
N GLY A 55 4.36 13.26 -6.44
CA GLY A 55 3.08 12.83 -5.89
C GLY A 55 2.72 11.38 -6.23
N GLU A 56 3.68 10.60 -6.73
CA GLU A 56 3.50 9.18 -7.03
C GLU A 56 3.65 8.35 -5.76
N TYR A 57 2.57 8.27 -5.00
CA TYR A 57 2.53 7.48 -3.79
C TYR A 57 2.05 6.06 -4.03
N GLY A 58 2.50 5.14 -3.18
CA GLY A 58 1.96 3.79 -3.14
C GLY A 58 0.62 3.73 -2.39
N ILE A 59 0.19 2.51 -2.06
CA ILE A 59 -1.06 2.31 -1.32
C ILE A 59 -1.10 3.09 -0.01
N GLY A 60 -2.19 3.82 0.24
CA GLY A 60 -2.34 4.64 1.45
C GLY A 60 -1.59 5.97 1.43
N GLY A 61 -0.96 6.36 0.31
CA GLY A 61 -0.34 7.68 0.17
C GLY A 61 -1.33 8.85 0.30
N ASP A 62 -2.55 8.66 -0.19
CA ASP A 62 -3.61 9.68 -0.17
C ASP A 62 -4.32 9.81 1.20
N CYS A 63 -3.87 9.05 2.21
CA CYS A 63 -4.51 9.03 3.52
C CYS A 63 -4.17 10.28 4.34
N ALA A 64 -5.15 11.18 4.49
CA ALA A 64 -5.00 12.39 5.31
C ALA A 64 -5.04 12.10 6.82
N HIS A 65 -5.89 11.16 7.25
CA HIS A 65 -6.09 10.82 8.65
C HIS A 65 -5.35 9.52 8.99
N VAL A 66 -4.22 9.65 9.67
CA VAL A 66 -3.41 8.49 10.09
C VAL A 66 -3.04 8.71 11.55
N ASN A 67 -3.22 7.67 12.36
CA ASN A 67 -2.85 7.71 13.77
C ASN A 67 -1.32 7.84 13.94
N PRO A 68 -0.84 8.31 15.11
CA PRO A 68 0.57 8.32 15.44
C PRO A 68 1.25 6.94 15.34
N GLU A 69 0.47 5.86 15.54
CA GLU A 69 0.90 4.46 15.39
C GLU A 69 1.01 4.00 13.92
N GLY A 70 0.68 4.87 12.95
CA GLY A 70 0.73 4.54 11.52
C GLY A 70 -0.45 3.69 11.04
N VAL A 71 -1.59 3.75 11.73
CA VAL A 71 -2.82 3.06 11.33
C VAL A 71 -3.81 4.04 10.71
N ALA A 72 -4.31 3.73 9.52
CA ALA A 72 -5.39 4.47 8.87
C ALA A 72 -6.67 3.64 8.88
N GLU A 73 -7.80 4.23 9.27
CA GLU A 73 -9.11 3.60 9.23
C GLU A 73 -9.88 4.01 7.98
N LEU A 74 -10.47 2.99 7.35
CA LEU A 74 -11.18 3.10 6.09
C LEU A 74 -12.65 2.74 6.32
N LYS A 75 -13.54 3.54 5.74
CA LYS A 75 -14.99 3.31 5.78
C LYS A 75 -15.55 3.25 4.36
N VAL A 76 -16.50 2.34 4.14
CA VAL A 76 -17.30 2.33 2.91
C VAL A 76 -18.39 3.40 3.01
N VAL A 77 -18.44 4.27 2.01
CA VAL A 77 -19.47 5.30 1.88
C VAL A 77 -20.10 5.17 0.50
N GLU A 78 -21.41 5.38 0.48
CA GLU A 78 -22.20 5.45 -0.74
C GLU A 78 -22.45 6.91 -1.07
N ALA A 79 -22.07 7.33 -2.28
CA ALA A 79 -22.39 8.68 -2.74
C ALA A 79 -22.82 8.66 -4.21
N PRO A 80 -23.49 9.74 -4.66
CA PRO A 80 -24.05 9.81 -6.00
C PRO A 80 -22.95 9.81 -7.06
N VAL A 81 -23.19 9.08 -8.15
CA VAL A 81 -22.29 9.06 -9.29
C VAL A 81 -22.53 10.32 -10.12
N MET A 82 -21.53 11.20 -10.12
CA MET A 82 -21.57 12.37 -10.98
C MET A 82 -21.57 11.94 -12.47
N PRO A 83 -22.34 12.64 -13.33
CA PRO A 83 -22.33 12.36 -14.76
C PRO A 83 -20.93 12.58 -15.34
N ASN A 84 -20.47 11.64 -16.18
CA ASN A 84 -19.12 11.73 -16.73
C ASN A 84 -19.12 12.63 -17.99
N PRO A 85 -18.34 13.73 -18.03
CA PRO A 85 -18.23 14.56 -19.23
C PRO A 85 -17.76 13.79 -20.47
N GLN A 86 -16.94 12.76 -20.28
CA GLN A 86 -16.42 11.91 -21.35
C GLN A 86 -17.49 11.00 -21.97
N LEU A 87 -18.60 10.76 -21.26
CA LEU A 87 -19.74 9.95 -21.70
C LEU A 87 -20.96 10.84 -22.02
N GLY A 88 -20.71 12.04 -22.58
CA GLY A 88 -21.77 12.96 -23.00
C GLY A 88 -22.65 13.47 -21.85
N GLY A 89 -22.13 13.53 -20.63
CA GLY A 89 -22.90 13.99 -19.46
C GLY A 89 -23.92 12.96 -18.97
N THR A 90 -23.78 11.69 -19.33
CA THR A 90 -24.64 10.60 -18.85
C THR A 90 -23.95 9.77 -17.75
N ILE A 91 -24.77 9.11 -16.93
CA ILE A 91 -24.31 8.14 -15.92
C ILE A 91 -24.01 6.83 -16.64
N SER A 92 -22.96 6.11 -16.22
CA SER A 92 -22.63 4.84 -16.86
C SER A 92 -23.78 3.83 -16.71
N PRO A 93 -24.11 3.02 -17.73
CA PRO A 93 -25.26 2.09 -17.69
C PRO A 93 -25.24 1.15 -16.49
N ARG A 94 -24.04 0.74 -16.06
CA ARG A 94 -23.82 -0.11 -14.89
C ARG A 94 -24.20 0.57 -13.57
N SER A 95 -24.05 1.89 -13.49
CA SER A 95 -24.40 2.67 -12.29
C SER A 95 -25.85 3.16 -12.32
N ALA A 96 -26.47 3.24 -13.51
CA ALA A 96 -27.88 3.58 -13.67
C ALA A 96 -28.81 2.39 -13.34
N ALA A 97 -28.35 1.15 -13.54
CA ALA A 97 -29.13 -0.05 -13.22
C ALA A 97 -29.07 -0.39 -11.72
N ALA A 98 -30.24 -0.59 -11.10
CA ALA A 98 -30.36 -1.12 -9.75
C ALA A 98 -29.92 -2.59 -9.73
N THR A 99 -29.08 -2.98 -8.77
CA THR A 99 -28.66 -4.37 -8.56
C THR A 99 -28.82 -4.71 -7.08
N ALA A 100 -28.88 -6.00 -6.71
CA ALA A 100 -29.01 -6.45 -5.32
C ALA A 100 -27.95 -5.88 -4.34
N THR A 101 -26.90 -5.23 -4.83
CA THR A 101 -25.78 -4.70 -4.05
C THR A 101 -25.65 -3.17 -4.04
N HIS A 102 -26.37 -2.43 -4.90
CA HIS A 102 -26.29 -0.97 -4.98
C HIS A 102 -27.56 -0.33 -5.57
N ASP A 103 -27.87 0.86 -5.09
CA ASP A 103 -29.00 1.66 -5.54
C ASP A 103 -28.68 2.37 -6.88
N PRO A 104 -29.71 2.64 -7.71
CA PRO A 104 -29.50 3.29 -9.00
C PRO A 104 -28.99 4.72 -8.80
N GLY A 105 -27.87 5.04 -9.45
CA GLY A 105 -27.24 6.36 -9.38
C GLY A 105 -26.23 6.54 -8.25
N THR A 106 -26.00 5.54 -7.40
CA THR A 106 -25.00 5.59 -6.31
C THR A 106 -23.84 4.62 -6.55
N ARG A 107 -22.66 4.96 -6.02
CA ARG A 107 -21.51 4.04 -5.96
C ARG A 107 -20.87 4.08 -4.59
N LYS A 108 -20.46 2.89 -4.15
CA LYS A 108 -19.68 2.69 -2.94
C LYS A 108 -18.21 2.96 -3.21
N PHE A 109 -17.61 3.85 -2.44
CA PHE A 109 -16.17 4.09 -2.42
C PHE A 109 -15.64 4.07 -0.99
N VAL A 110 -14.32 3.95 -0.89
CA VAL A 110 -13.63 3.83 0.39
C VAL A 110 -12.96 5.15 0.71
N VAL A 111 -13.27 5.66 1.89
CA VAL A 111 -12.82 6.94 2.41
C VAL A 111 -12.00 6.72 3.66
N ASN A 112 -10.97 7.53 3.86
CA ASN A 112 -10.22 7.57 5.12
C ASN A 112 -10.95 8.48 6.13
N VAL A 113 -11.30 7.93 7.29
CA VAL A 113 -12.03 8.62 8.36
C VAL A 113 -11.14 8.60 9.62
N PRO A 114 -11.11 9.69 10.42
CA PRO A 114 -10.38 9.69 11.69
C PRO A 114 -10.90 8.59 12.63
N VAL A 115 -9.97 8.02 13.41
CA VAL A 115 -10.27 6.91 14.31
C VAL A 115 -11.21 7.37 15.42
N GLY A 116 -12.35 6.72 15.54
CA GLY A 116 -13.39 7.02 16.54
C GLY A 116 -14.54 7.89 16.04
N ASP A 117 -14.46 8.46 14.84
CA ASP A 117 -15.59 9.19 14.26
C ASP A 117 -16.47 8.26 13.43
N GLU A 118 -17.74 8.15 13.82
CA GLU A 118 -18.74 7.39 13.09
C GLU A 118 -19.36 8.20 11.94
N ALA A 119 -19.27 9.53 11.97
CA ALA A 119 -20.17 10.43 11.25
C ALA A 119 -19.52 11.71 10.67
N GLY A 120 -18.21 11.72 10.41
CA GLY A 120 -17.59 12.88 9.73
C GLY A 120 -18.18 13.06 8.32
N SER A 121 -18.66 14.26 7.98
CA SER A 121 -19.26 14.64 6.69
C SER A 121 -18.49 14.03 5.51
N VAL A 122 -19.05 12.98 4.93
CA VAL A 122 -18.31 12.09 4.02
C VAL A 122 -18.33 12.56 2.57
N GLU A 123 -18.99 13.69 2.32
CA GLU A 123 -19.30 14.17 0.97
C GLU A 123 -18.09 14.84 0.30
N ALA A 124 -17.08 15.25 1.07
CA ALA A 124 -15.91 15.99 0.56
C ALA A 124 -14.57 15.25 0.71
N LEU A 125 -14.55 14.05 1.28
CA LEU A 125 -13.29 13.33 1.49
C LEU A 125 -12.83 12.61 0.22
N PRO A 126 -11.55 12.73 -0.16
CA PRO A 126 -11.03 12.09 -1.36
C PRO A 126 -11.10 10.57 -1.24
N LYS A 127 -11.44 9.91 -2.35
CA LYS A 127 -11.41 8.45 -2.46
C LYS A 127 -9.97 7.96 -2.28
N VAL A 128 -9.78 6.95 -1.43
CA VAL A 128 -8.49 6.28 -1.27
C VAL A 128 -8.18 5.44 -2.51
N GLN A 129 -7.04 5.68 -3.16
CA GLN A 129 -6.63 4.92 -4.33
C GLN A 129 -6.16 3.50 -3.97
N GLY A 130 -6.35 2.56 -4.90
CA GLY A 130 -5.91 1.17 -4.75
C GLY A 130 -6.79 0.26 -3.88
N VAL A 131 -7.88 0.80 -3.29
CA VAL A 131 -8.85 0.03 -2.50
C VAL A 131 -10.21 0.02 -3.21
N ILE A 132 -10.83 -1.16 -3.30
CA ILE A 132 -12.07 -1.40 -4.05
C ILE A 132 -13.06 -2.15 -3.17
N VAL A 133 -14.34 -1.78 -3.24
CA VAL A 133 -15.44 -2.56 -2.65
C VAL A 133 -15.88 -3.64 -3.63
N LYS A 134 -15.87 -4.91 -3.21
CA LYS A 134 -16.45 -6.04 -3.96
C LYS A 134 -17.74 -6.51 -3.29
N GLY A 135 -18.80 -6.68 -4.07
CA GLY A 135 -20.11 -7.11 -3.57
C GLY A 135 -20.80 -6.02 -2.75
N ALA A 136 -21.51 -6.42 -1.69
CA ALA A 136 -22.32 -5.49 -0.90
C ALA A 136 -21.49 -4.63 0.08
N LYS A 137 -20.55 -5.25 0.80
CA LYS A 137 -19.83 -4.64 1.93
C LYS A 137 -18.34 -5.02 2.03
N THR A 138 -17.79 -5.84 1.13
CA THR A 138 -16.42 -6.37 1.29
C THR A 138 -15.38 -5.42 0.71
N ILE A 139 -14.56 -4.81 1.58
CA ILE A 139 -13.39 -4.03 1.16
C ILE A 139 -12.26 -4.98 0.72
N LYS A 140 -11.69 -4.76 -0.46
CA LYS A 140 -10.50 -5.46 -0.97
C LYS A 140 -9.43 -4.46 -1.38
N GLY A 141 -8.19 -4.74 -0.97
CA GLY A 141 -7.00 -3.97 -1.36
C GLY A 141 -5.75 -4.66 -0.81
N SER A 142 -4.58 -4.25 -1.31
CA SER A 142 -3.31 -4.74 -0.76
C SER A 142 -3.11 -4.18 0.65
N TYR A 143 -2.68 -5.01 1.60
CA TYR A 143 -2.44 -4.59 3.00
C TYR A 143 -3.67 -3.98 3.72
N VAL A 144 -4.88 -4.33 3.28
CA VAL A 144 -6.14 -3.93 3.91
C VAL A 144 -6.64 -5.04 4.82
N GLU A 145 -6.76 -4.76 6.12
CA GLU A 145 -7.27 -5.66 7.13
C GLU A 145 -8.71 -5.25 7.53
N PRO A 146 -9.75 -6.07 7.28
CA PRO A 146 -11.10 -5.73 7.71
C PRO A 146 -11.22 -5.75 9.24
N VAL A 147 -11.94 -4.79 9.81
CA VAL A 147 -12.16 -4.71 11.27
C VAL A 147 -13.27 -5.68 11.66
N LYS A 148 -12.96 -6.63 12.56
CA LYS A 148 -13.93 -7.59 13.09
C LYS A 148 -15.06 -6.86 13.84
N GLY A 149 -16.31 -7.29 13.62
CA GLY A 149 -17.48 -6.67 14.25
C GLY A 149 -18.09 -5.49 13.49
N SER A 150 -17.52 -5.08 12.34
CA SER A 150 -18.01 -3.95 11.53
C SER A 150 -18.82 -4.35 10.29
N GLU A 151 -19.25 -5.62 10.20
CA GLU A 151 -19.92 -6.20 9.01
C GLU A 151 -19.19 -5.95 7.67
N GLY A 152 -17.87 -5.73 7.70
CA GLY A 152 -17.05 -5.44 6.52
C GLY A 152 -17.05 -3.97 6.09
N LEU A 153 -17.81 -3.10 6.75
CA LEU A 153 -17.91 -1.67 6.43
C LEU A 153 -16.67 -0.87 6.83
N ARG A 154 -15.85 -1.42 7.74
CA ARG A 154 -14.59 -0.81 8.17
C ARG A 154 -13.40 -1.71 7.86
N ALA A 155 -12.32 -1.09 7.43
CA ALA A 155 -11.02 -1.72 7.30
C ALA A 155 -9.92 -0.83 7.85
N ARG A 156 -8.76 -1.42 8.11
CA ARG A 156 -7.55 -0.74 8.58
C ARG A 156 -6.43 -1.00 7.60
N ILE A 157 -5.63 0.02 7.33
CA ILE A 157 -4.32 -0.12 6.72
C ILE A 157 -3.29 0.18 7.81
N ARG A 158 -2.45 -0.82 8.10
CA ARG A 158 -1.32 -0.65 9.01
C ARG A 158 -0.08 -0.34 8.20
N LEU A 159 0.66 0.70 8.60
CA LEU A 159 1.99 0.95 8.07
C LEU A 159 2.90 -0.23 8.44
N GLN A 160 3.37 -0.95 7.43
CA GLN A 160 4.29 -2.08 7.58
C GLN A 160 5.55 -1.83 6.75
N GLU A 161 6.66 -2.43 7.16
CA GLU A 161 7.88 -2.42 6.36
C GLU A 161 7.63 -3.10 5.02
N GLY A 162 8.17 -2.51 3.94
CA GLY A 162 8.03 -3.06 2.59
C GLY A 162 6.68 -2.80 1.93
N ILE A 163 5.81 -1.96 2.52
CA ILE A 163 4.48 -1.67 1.96
C ILE A 163 4.54 -1.14 0.52
N TRP A 164 5.54 -0.31 0.23
CA TRP A 164 5.79 0.23 -1.11
C TRP A 164 7.03 -0.40 -1.77
N GLU A 165 7.65 -1.41 -1.16
CA GLU A 165 8.87 -1.98 -1.70
C GLU A 165 8.61 -2.74 -3.01
N VAL A 166 9.48 -2.51 -3.98
CA VAL A 166 9.54 -3.29 -5.21
C VAL A 166 10.33 -4.55 -4.90
N LYS A 167 9.60 -5.62 -4.52
CA LYS A 167 10.20 -6.90 -4.15
C LYS A 167 11.09 -7.44 -5.25
N ARG A 168 12.31 -7.79 -4.88
CA ARG A 168 13.26 -8.40 -5.80
C ARG A 168 12.90 -9.85 -6.06
N GLY A 169 12.93 -10.23 -7.34
CA GLY A 169 12.89 -11.63 -7.71
C GLY A 169 14.06 -12.37 -7.05
N HIS A 170 13.75 -13.44 -6.33
CA HIS A 170 14.73 -14.36 -5.78
C HIS A 170 14.61 -15.70 -6.51
N LYS A 171 15.72 -16.44 -6.58
CA LYS A 171 15.73 -17.75 -7.25
C LYS A 171 15.12 -18.80 -6.31
N VAL A 172 13.99 -19.36 -6.71
CA VAL A 172 13.37 -20.50 -6.00
C VAL A 172 14.17 -21.76 -6.31
N ASP A 173 14.58 -22.50 -5.26
CA ASP A 173 15.36 -23.74 -5.36
C ASP A 173 16.60 -23.65 -6.28
N GLY A 174 17.40 -22.58 -6.17
CA GLY A 174 18.60 -22.39 -7.01
C GLY A 174 18.32 -21.93 -8.45
N GLY A 175 17.06 -21.73 -8.80
CA GLY A 175 16.61 -21.33 -10.13
C GLY A 175 16.48 -22.53 -11.08
N GLU A 176 16.01 -22.28 -12.29
CA GLU A 176 15.59 -23.32 -13.23
C GLU A 176 16.66 -24.37 -13.52
N ARG A 177 17.92 -23.96 -13.73
CA ARG A 177 19.03 -24.88 -14.04
C ARG A 177 19.44 -25.79 -12.87
N ARG A 178 19.37 -25.30 -11.63
CA ARG A 178 19.88 -26.03 -10.45
C ARG A 178 18.78 -26.66 -9.59
N LYS A 179 17.52 -26.48 -9.96
CA LYS A 179 16.35 -26.96 -9.22
C LYS A 179 16.38 -28.45 -8.91
N ALA A 180 16.69 -29.29 -9.91
CA ALA A 180 16.74 -30.73 -9.74
C ALA A 180 17.89 -31.15 -8.80
N GLU A 181 19.08 -30.58 -9.00
CA GLU A 181 20.26 -30.83 -8.18
C GLU A 181 20.04 -30.43 -6.72
N VAL A 182 19.55 -29.21 -6.47
CA VAL A 182 19.28 -28.69 -5.13
C VAL A 182 18.25 -29.56 -4.40
N ARG A 183 17.19 -29.99 -5.09
CA ARG A 183 16.17 -30.86 -4.50
C ARG A 183 16.69 -32.26 -4.23
N ALA A 184 17.50 -32.83 -5.12
CA ALA A 184 18.10 -34.14 -4.91
C ALA A 184 19.05 -34.13 -3.69
N LYS A 185 19.91 -33.10 -3.58
CA LYS A 185 20.79 -32.91 -2.42
C LYS A 185 19.99 -32.72 -1.12
N ARG A 186 18.91 -31.93 -1.15
CA ARG A 186 18.02 -31.75 0.01
C ARG A 186 17.38 -33.06 0.46
N ARG A 187 16.82 -33.84 -0.47
CA ARG A 187 16.23 -35.16 -0.15
C ARG A 187 17.24 -36.15 0.40
N ALA A 188 18.46 -36.17 -0.14
CA ALA A 188 19.51 -37.06 0.35
C ALA A 188 19.92 -36.72 1.79
N ALA A 189 20.00 -35.43 2.13
CA ALA A 189 20.25 -34.98 3.50
C ALA A 189 19.11 -35.36 4.46
N GLU A 190 17.86 -35.10 4.07
CA GLU A 190 16.68 -35.45 4.88
C GLU A 190 16.58 -36.97 5.14
N ASN A 191 16.87 -37.80 4.13
CA ASN A 191 16.89 -39.26 4.30
C ASN A 191 17.99 -39.73 5.24
N LYS A 192 19.17 -39.08 5.20
CA LYS A 192 20.29 -39.40 6.08
C LYS A 192 20.03 -38.98 7.53
N GLU A 193 19.32 -37.87 7.74
CA GLU A 193 18.88 -37.44 9.07
C GLU A 193 17.81 -38.37 9.65
N LYS A 194 16.87 -38.87 8.84
CA LYS A 194 15.83 -39.81 9.29
C LYS A 194 16.31 -41.22 9.56
N ALA A 195 17.40 -41.63 8.90
CA ALA A 195 18.02 -42.95 9.10
C ALA A 195 19.03 -42.96 10.26
N ARG A 196 19.31 -41.80 10.84
CA ARG A 196 20.09 -41.65 12.07
C ARG A 196 19.17 -41.65 13.28
#